data_AF-A0A926ED59-F1
#
_entry.id   AF-A0A926ED59-F1
#
_cell.length_a   1.000
_cell.length_b   1.000
_cell.length_c   1.000
_cell.angle_alpha   90.00
_cell.angle_beta   90.00
_cell.angle_gamma   90.00
#
_symmetry.space_group_name_H-M   'P 1'
#
loop_
_entity.id
_entity.type
_entity.pdbx_description
1 polymer ?
#
loop_
_entity_poly.entity_id
_entity_poly.type
_entity_poly.pdbx_seq_one_letter_code
_entity_poly.pdbx_strand_id
1 'polypeptide(L)'
;MIAIQSFSKEYYQLIVTCDEDVFSTGVVSVIANRALTKYNVPPEIFDRCSTLTEEGIAELKRFPAIICKENTEMKGVTSPDQYCMLCYIQKVMKVGKNIKIAFKPIAPIQQLKLCDKRNAMFFGLNMDCAITDLNHSAWSVRKVNVFEAFKEAGIPGIPMPV
;
A
#
# COMPACT_ATOMS: atom_id res chain seq x y z
N MET A 1 -6.51 -4.36 -18.49
CA MET A 1 -7.47 -4.86 -17.49
C MET A 1 -7.15 -6.25 -16.92
N ILE A 2 -6.15 -6.99 -17.43
CA ILE A 2 -5.85 -8.38 -16.99
C ILE A 2 -5.35 -8.48 -15.53
N ALA A 3 -4.55 -7.50 -15.05
CA ALA A 3 -3.92 -7.59 -13.73
C ALA A 3 -4.91 -7.62 -12.55
N ILE A 4 -6.05 -6.94 -12.67
CA ILE A 4 -7.01 -6.81 -11.57
C ILE A 4 -7.68 -8.15 -11.28
N GLN A 5 -8.01 -8.93 -12.32
CA GLN A 5 -8.67 -10.23 -12.17
C GLN A 5 -7.79 -11.27 -11.46
N SER A 6 -6.48 -11.15 -11.60
CA SER A 6 -5.51 -12.06 -10.98
C SER A 6 -5.10 -11.66 -9.57
N PHE A 7 -5.63 -10.55 -9.04
CA PHE A 7 -5.19 -10.05 -7.75
C PHE A 7 -5.68 -10.90 -6.59
N SER A 8 -4.82 -10.98 -5.58
CA SER A 8 -5.18 -11.54 -4.29
C SER A 8 -6.40 -10.81 -3.71
N LYS A 9 -7.35 -11.60 -3.24
CA LYS A 9 -8.50 -11.15 -2.43
C LYS A 9 -8.22 -11.35 -0.93
N GLU A 10 -7.02 -11.78 -0.54
CA GLU A 10 -6.65 -12.05 0.86
C GLU A 10 -5.64 -11.05 1.41
N TYR A 11 -4.79 -10.50 0.56
CA TYR A 11 -3.70 -9.61 0.96
C TYR A 11 -3.63 -8.39 0.06
N TYR A 12 -3.28 -7.25 0.63
CA TYR A 12 -2.86 -6.07 -0.12
C TYR A 12 -1.61 -5.45 0.48
N GLN A 13 -0.89 -4.69 -0.33
CA GLN A 13 0.33 -3.98 0.06
C GLN A 13 0.00 -2.52 0.37
N LEU A 14 0.56 -1.99 1.45
CA LEU A 14 0.52 -0.55 1.74
C LEU A 14 1.95 -0.02 1.69
N ILE A 15 2.17 0.96 0.82
CA ILE A 15 3.45 1.66 0.68
C ILE A 15 3.21 3.13 0.97
N VAL A 16 3.81 3.61 2.05
CA VAL A 16 3.78 5.01 2.45
C VAL A 16 5.15 5.61 2.13
N THR A 17 5.17 6.81 1.53
CA THR A 17 6.41 7.47 1.12
C THR A 17 6.41 8.98 1.41
N CYS A 18 7.60 9.56 1.53
CA CYS A 18 7.82 11.02 1.49
C CYS A 18 8.19 11.51 0.08
N ASP A 19 8.22 10.63 -0.94
CA ASP A 19 8.54 11.00 -2.32
C ASP A 19 7.41 11.89 -2.90
N GLU A 20 7.67 13.19 -3.09
CA GLU A 20 6.65 14.14 -3.57
C GLU A 20 6.14 13.81 -4.99
N ASP A 21 7.04 13.34 -5.85
CA ASP A 21 6.79 13.04 -7.27
C ASP A 21 6.51 11.54 -7.54
N VAL A 22 6.11 10.78 -6.51
CA VAL A 22 5.92 9.33 -6.62
C VAL A 22 4.96 8.94 -7.77
N PHE A 23 3.90 9.71 -7.97
CA PHE A 23 2.87 9.41 -8.97
C PHE A 23 3.22 9.86 -10.39
N SER A 24 4.13 10.84 -10.55
CA SER A 24 4.61 11.27 -11.87
C SER A 24 5.73 10.37 -12.38
N THR A 25 6.54 9.81 -11.49
CA THR A 25 7.67 8.94 -11.82
C THR A 25 7.27 7.46 -12.01
N GLY A 26 6.19 7.01 -11.36
CA GLY A 26 5.78 5.60 -11.36
C GLY A 26 6.75 4.68 -10.62
N VAL A 27 7.62 5.25 -9.78
CA VAL A 27 8.59 4.52 -8.96
C VAL A 27 8.57 5.08 -7.54
N VAL A 28 8.46 4.20 -6.55
CA VAL A 28 8.58 4.55 -5.14
C VAL A 28 9.87 3.96 -4.57
N SER A 29 10.55 4.73 -3.72
CA SER A 29 11.75 4.27 -2.99
C SER A 29 11.41 4.03 -1.53
N VAL A 30 11.75 2.83 -1.02
CA VAL A 30 11.55 2.48 0.39
C VAL A 30 12.89 2.06 1.01
N ILE A 31 13.19 2.54 2.21
CA ILE A 31 14.40 2.13 2.93
C ILE A 31 14.26 0.65 3.34
N ALA A 32 15.29 -0.17 3.08
CA ALA A 32 15.24 -1.62 3.26
C ALA A 32 14.89 -2.05 4.70
N ASN A 33 15.29 -1.30 5.73
CA ASN A 33 14.96 -1.61 7.12
C ASN A 33 13.52 -1.22 7.53
N ARG A 34 12.75 -0.61 6.63
CA ARG A 34 11.33 -0.27 6.80
C ARG A 34 10.43 -1.01 5.80
N ALA A 35 11.00 -1.88 4.97
CA ALA A 35 10.28 -2.68 4.00
C ALA A 35 10.05 -4.08 4.55
N LEU A 36 8.79 -4.52 4.56
CA LEU A 36 8.37 -5.87 4.89
C LEU A 36 8.93 -6.38 6.23
N THR A 37 8.96 -5.50 7.24
CA THR A 37 9.47 -5.84 8.58
C THR A 37 8.49 -6.75 9.32
N LYS A 38 9.01 -7.56 10.26
CA LYS A 38 8.26 -8.61 10.97
C LYS A 38 6.95 -8.15 11.63
N TYR A 39 6.85 -6.88 12.03
CA TYR A 39 5.66 -6.32 12.69
C TYR A 39 4.68 -5.65 11.72
N ASN A 40 5.10 -5.42 10.48
CA ASN A 40 4.32 -4.71 9.46
C ASN A 40 3.78 -5.65 8.36
N VAL A 41 3.98 -6.96 8.51
CA VAL A 41 3.48 -7.96 7.57
C VAL A 41 2.99 -9.19 8.34
N PRO A 42 2.03 -9.96 7.80
CA PRO A 42 1.66 -11.26 8.37
C PRO A 42 2.89 -12.19 8.42
N PRO A 43 3.06 -13.01 9.47
CA PRO A 43 4.22 -13.88 9.62
C PRO A 43 4.49 -14.76 8.39
N GLU A 44 3.43 -15.31 7.79
CA GLU A 44 3.52 -16.15 6.60
C GLU A 44 4.02 -15.38 5.37
N ILE A 45 3.75 -14.08 5.28
CA ILE A 45 4.27 -13.21 4.22
C ILE A 45 5.70 -12.77 4.52
N PHE A 46 6.02 -12.54 5.80
CA PHE A 46 7.39 -12.23 6.23
C PHE A 46 8.35 -13.33 5.76
N ASP A 47 8.03 -14.58 6.08
CA ASP A 47 8.90 -15.73 5.82
C ASP A 47 9.12 -15.95 4.31
N ARG A 48 8.09 -15.72 3.49
CA ARG A 48 8.17 -15.96 2.04
C ARG A 48 8.72 -14.78 1.23
N CYS A 49 8.46 -13.55 1.67
CA CYS A 49 8.64 -12.36 0.82
C CYS A 49 9.67 -11.34 1.33
N SER A 50 10.00 -11.32 2.63
CA SER A 50 10.84 -10.24 3.20
C SER A 50 12.28 -10.21 2.67
N THR A 51 12.82 -11.36 2.25
CA THR A 51 14.16 -11.49 1.65
C THR A 51 14.21 -11.04 0.19
N LEU A 52 13.05 -10.80 -0.44
CA LEU A 52 12.91 -10.40 -1.84
C LEU A 52 13.60 -11.36 -2.82
N THR A 53 13.46 -12.68 -2.62
CA THR A 53 13.82 -13.66 -3.66
C THR A 53 12.92 -13.49 -4.89
N GLU A 54 13.27 -14.16 -5.99
CA GLU A 54 12.46 -14.10 -7.21
C GLU A 54 11.03 -14.59 -6.96
N GLU A 55 10.87 -15.66 -6.19
CA GLU A 55 9.58 -16.23 -5.80
C GLU A 55 8.80 -15.27 -4.91
N GLY A 56 9.46 -14.68 -3.90
CA GLY A 56 8.84 -13.69 -3.01
C GLY A 56 8.37 -12.45 -3.77
N ILE A 57 9.18 -11.95 -4.72
CA ILE A 57 8.80 -10.84 -5.59
C ILE A 57 7.62 -11.24 -6.50
N ALA A 58 7.65 -12.44 -7.08
CA ALA A 58 6.57 -12.94 -7.92
C ALA A 58 5.25 -13.06 -7.13
N GLU A 59 5.31 -13.50 -5.88
CA GLU A 59 4.18 -13.52 -4.97
C GLU A 59 3.64 -12.11 -4.69
N LEU A 60 4.50 -11.18 -4.27
CA LEU A 60 4.13 -9.79 -3.99
C LEU A 60 3.48 -9.10 -5.19
N LYS A 61 3.90 -9.38 -6.42
CA LYS A 61 3.29 -8.80 -7.63
C LYS A 61 1.83 -9.21 -7.84
N ARG A 62 1.36 -10.29 -7.20
CA ARG A 62 -0.05 -10.71 -7.22
C ARG A 62 -0.90 -9.96 -6.20
N PHE A 63 -0.30 -9.19 -5.30
CA PHE A 63 -1.05 -8.42 -4.31
C PHE A 63 -1.34 -7.02 -4.86
N PRO A 64 -2.60 -6.54 -4.79
CA PRO A 64 -2.89 -5.13 -5.05
C PRO A 64 -2.09 -4.25 -4.09
N ALA A 65 -1.70 -3.05 -4.54
CA ALA A 65 -0.94 -2.12 -3.73
C ALA A 65 -1.68 -0.78 -3.60
N ILE A 66 -1.72 -0.22 -2.40
CA ILE A 66 -2.06 1.17 -2.15
C ILE A 66 -0.75 1.92 -1.91
N ILE A 67 -0.51 2.95 -2.71
CA ILE A 67 0.64 3.84 -2.54
C ILE A 67 0.11 5.22 -2.12
N CYS A 68 0.57 5.70 -0.97
CA CYS A 68 0.20 7.00 -0.42
C CYS A 68 1.43 7.81 -0.02
N LYS A 69 1.26 9.13 0.02
CA LYS A 69 2.23 9.99 0.72
C LYS A 69 1.93 9.96 2.22
N GLU A 70 2.93 10.26 3.04
CA GLU A 70 2.68 10.47 4.47
C GLU A 70 1.59 11.52 4.69
N ASN A 71 0.78 11.33 5.72
CA ASN A 71 -0.18 12.31 6.19
C ASN A 71 0.55 13.59 6.62
N THR A 72 -0.02 14.75 6.30
CA THR A 72 0.58 16.06 6.57
C THR A 72 0.63 16.41 8.06
N GLU A 73 -0.23 15.78 8.87
CA GLU A 73 -0.37 16.04 10.29
C GLU A 73 -0.52 14.74 11.10
N MET A 74 -0.38 14.85 12.42
CA MET A 74 -0.60 13.73 13.35
C MET A 74 -2.08 13.35 13.46
N LYS A 75 -2.35 12.20 14.09
CA LYS A 75 -3.71 11.71 14.40
C LYS A 75 -4.58 11.52 13.15
N GLY A 76 -3.96 11.15 12.03
CA GLY A 76 -4.68 10.82 10.81
C GLY A 76 -5.14 12.01 9.99
N VAL A 77 -4.65 13.21 10.27
CA VAL A 77 -5.04 14.40 9.51
C VAL A 77 -4.15 14.55 8.28
N THR A 78 -4.77 14.82 7.14
CA THR A 78 -4.08 15.06 5.87
C THR A 78 -4.79 16.11 5.03
N SER A 79 -4.14 16.61 3.98
CA SER A 79 -4.74 17.58 3.07
C SER A 79 -5.96 17.00 2.34
N PRO A 80 -7.05 17.77 2.14
CA PRO A 80 -8.17 17.38 1.29
C PRO A 80 -7.80 17.09 -0.16
N ASP A 81 -6.68 17.64 -0.64
CA ASP A 81 -6.20 17.43 -2.00
C ASP A 81 -5.25 16.23 -2.12
N GLN A 82 -4.89 15.60 -1.00
CA GLN A 82 -4.00 14.47 -0.98
C GLN A 82 -4.72 13.19 -1.40
N TYR A 83 -4.21 12.58 -2.47
CA TYR A 83 -4.67 11.30 -2.97
C TYR A 83 -3.63 10.21 -2.73
N CYS A 84 -4.13 8.99 -2.60
CA CYS A 84 -3.36 7.77 -2.76
C CYS A 84 -3.81 7.05 -4.04
N MET A 85 -3.05 6.04 -4.46
CA MET A 85 -3.37 5.28 -5.66
C MET A 85 -3.47 3.80 -5.35
N LEU A 86 -4.54 3.17 -5.84
CA LEU A 86 -4.54 1.74 -6.09
C LEU A 86 -3.64 1.48 -7.30
N CYS A 87 -2.72 0.55 -7.17
CA CYS A 87 -1.65 0.25 -8.11
C CYS A 87 -1.45 -1.25 -8.25
N TYR A 88 -0.73 -1.65 -9.30
CA TYR A 88 -0.07 -2.95 -9.36
C TYR A 88 1.44 -2.79 -9.47
N ILE A 89 2.18 -3.70 -8.81
CA ILE A 89 3.64 -3.67 -8.80
C ILE A 89 4.18 -4.36 -10.05
N GLN A 90 5.08 -3.69 -10.77
CA GLN A 90 5.70 -4.18 -12.00
C GLN A 90 7.08 -4.79 -11.74
N LYS A 91 7.88 -4.11 -10.92
CA LYS A 91 9.28 -4.49 -10.66
C LYS A 91 9.68 -4.06 -9.26
N VAL A 92 10.50 -4.89 -8.61
CA VAL A 92 11.12 -4.60 -7.32
C VAL A 92 12.62 -4.78 -7.51
N MET A 93 13.41 -3.80 -7.07
CA MET A 93 14.87 -3.83 -7.19
C MET A 93 15.52 -3.30 -5.92
N LYS A 94 16.46 -4.06 -5.35
CA LYS A 94 17.31 -3.58 -4.26
C LYS A 94 18.45 -2.72 -4.81
N VAL A 95 18.58 -1.50 -4.32
CA VAL A 95 19.61 -0.53 -4.70
C VAL A 95 20.27 0.01 -3.44
N GLY A 96 21.40 -0.59 -3.04
CA GLY A 96 22.09 -0.25 -1.80
C GLY A 96 21.18 -0.48 -0.58
N LYS A 97 20.90 0.59 0.17
CA LYS A 97 20.01 0.58 1.35
C LYS A 97 18.54 0.81 1.01
N ASN A 98 18.22 1.06 -0.26
CA ASN A 98 16.85 1.33 -0.72
C ASN A 98 16.33 0.16 -1.56
N ILE A 99 15.01 0.08 -1.64
CA ILE A 99 14.28 -0.80 -2.54
C ILE A 99 13.46 0.11 -3.44
N LYS A 100 13.71 0.04 -4.75
CA LYS A 100 12.94 0.74 -5.77
C LYS A 100 11.84 -0.17 -6.29
N ILE A 101 10.62 0.33 -6.28
CA ILE A 101 9.42 -0.40 -6.70
C ILE A 101 8.79 0.37 -7.84
N ALA A 102 8.82 -0.19 -9.05
CA ALA A 102 8.10 0.35 -10.20
C ALA A 102 6.66 -0.16 -10.16
N PHE A 103 5.71 0.74 -10.38
CA PHE A 103 4.28 0.45 -10.30
C PHE A 103 3.51 1.11 -11.45
N LYS A 104 2.31 0.59 -11.70
CA LYS A 104 1.36 1.26 -12.59
C LYS A 104 0.09 1.64 -11.82
N PRO A 105 -0.36 2.90 -11.90
CA PRO A 105 -1.62 3.35 -11.33
C PRO A 105 -2.81 2.61 -11.92
N ILE A 106 -3.82 2.38 -11.09
CA ILE A 106 -5.12 1.81 -11.47
C ILE A 106 -6.22 2.84 -11.21
N ALA A 107 -6.35 3.34 -9.98
CA ALA A 107 -7.38 4.28 -9.60
C ALA A 107 -6.89 5.23 -8.49
N PRO A 108 -7.15 6.54 -8.60
CA PRO A 108 -6.90 7.47 -7.51
C PRO A 108 -7.97 7.31 -6.42
N ILE A 109 -7.56 7.51 -5.16
CA ILE A 109 -8.41 7.45 -3.99
C ILE A 109 -8.11 8.67 -3.13
N GLN A 110 -9.15 9.33 -2.63
CA GLN A 110 -8.99 10.42 -1.67
C GLN A 110 -8.41 9.87 -0.37
N GLN A 111 -7.21 10.31 0.03
CA GLN A 111 -6.50 9.72 1.18
C GLN A 111 -7.26 9.93 2.50
N LEU A 112 -8.02 11.04 2.60
CA LEU A 112 -8.94 11.27 3.71
C LEU A 112 -9.92 10.12 3.95
N LYS A 113 -10.31 9.38 2.91
CA LYS A 113 -11.21 8.21 3.06
C LYS A 113 -10.55 7.07 3.83
N LEU A 114 -9.22 6.92 3.74
CA LEU A 114 -8.46 5.95 4.52
C LEU A 114 -8.16 6.48 5.92
N CYS A 115 -8.11 7.81 6.09
CA CYS A 115 -7.90 8.43 7.39
C CYS A 115 -9.14 8.39 8.30
N ASP A 116 -10.33 8.33 7.72
CA ASP A 116 -11.57 8.16 8.49
C ASP A 116 -11.50 6.88 9.33
N LYS A 117 -11.72 7.00 10.65
CA LYS A 117 -11.54 5.89 11.59
C LYS A 117 -12.41 4.68 11.30
N ARG A 118 -13.66 4.92 10.86
CA ARG A 118 -14.59 3.83 10.51
C ARG A 118 -14.06 3.09 9.29
N ASN A 119 -13.62 3.82 8.27
CA ASN A 119 -13.09 3.20 7.06
C ASN A 119 -11.75 2.51 7.28
N ALA A 120 -10.84 3.12 8.04
CA ALA A 120 -9.51 2.59 8.36
C ALA A 120 -9.56 1.16 8.90
N MET A 121 -10.57 0.83 9.70
CA MET A 121 -10.81 -0.52 10.22
C MET A 121 -10.94 -1.55 9.10
N PHE A 122 -11.66 -1.25 8.01
CA PHE A 122 -11.83 -2.16 6.88
C PHE A 122 -10.52 -2.41 6.14
N PHE A 123 -9.61 -1.44 6.14
CA PHE A 123 -8.28 -1.56 5.53
C PHE A 123 -7.25 -2.18 6.48
N GLY A 124 -7.59 -2.45 7.74
CA GLY A 124 -6.64 -2.91 8.74
C GLY A 124 -5.56 -1.87 9.07
N LEU A 125 -5.95 -0.59 9.09
CA LEU A 125 -5.09 0.54 9.41
C LEU A 125 -5.31 1.00 10.85
N ASN A 126 -4.23 1.30 11.55
CA ASN A 126 -4.26 1.91 12.87
C ASN A 126 -4.25 3.44 12.78
N MET A 127 -5.41 4.04 13.08
CA MET A 127 -5.64 5.48 13.13
C MET A 127 -5.90 6.01 14.55
N ASP A 128 -5.78 5.16 15.57
CA ASP A 128 -6.06 5.50 16.97
C ASP A 128 -4.82 5.96 17.75
N CYS A 129 -3.70 6.16 17.06
CA CYS A 129 -2.45 6.67 17.61
C CYS A 129 -2.05 8.02 16.98
N ALA A 130 -1.12 8.72 17.64
CA ALA A 130 -0.61 10.00 17.13
C ALA A 130 0.16 9.83 15.81
N ILE A 131 0.97 8.78 15.71
CA ILE A 131 1.69 8.38 14.49
C ILE A 131 0.94 7.17 13.92
N THR A 132 0.08 7.43 12.95
CA THR A 132 -0.75 6.40 12.31
C THR A 132 0.05 5.57 11.31
N ASP A 133 -0.54 4.49 10.80
CA ASP A 133 0.03 3.72 9.70
C ASP A 133 0.32 4.59 8.47
N LEU A 134 -0.42 5.69 8.28
CA LEU A 134 -0.26 6.62 7.15
C LEU A 134 0.71 7.78 7.46
N ASN A 135 1.28 7.85 8.66
CA ASN A 135 2.31 8.83 9.05
C ASN A 135 3.73 8.27 9.00
N HIS A 136 3.90 7.03 8.55
CA HIS A 136 5.19 6.35 8.63
C HIS A 136 5.58 5.70 7.30
N SER A 137 6.58 6.27 6.64
CA SER A 137 7.14 5.74 5.40
C SER A 137 7.68 4.33 5.59
N ALA A 138 6.97 3.37 5.02
CA ALA A 138 7.24 1.94 5.11
C ALA A 138 6.56 1.19 3.97
N TRP A 139 6.98 -0.05 3.75
CA TRP A 139 6.26 -1.01 2.92
C TRP A 139 5.77 -2.15 3.79
N SER A 140 4.46 -2.36 3.79
CA SER A 140 3.74 -3.32 4.63
C SER A 140 2.77 -4.14 3.80
N VAL A 141 2.29 -5.24 4.37
CA VAL A 141 1.25 -6.10 3.80
C VAL A 141 0.17 -6.28 4.83
N ARG A 142 -1.09 -6.21 4.42
CA ARG A 142 -2.24 -6.40 5.29
C ARG A 142 -3.02 -7.62 4.80
N LYS A 143 -3.47 -8.45 5.74
CA LYS A 143 -4.34 -9.61 5.48
C LYS A 143 -5.80 -9.16 5.42
N VAL A 144 -6.12 -8.46 4.35
CA VAL A 144 -7.40 -7.80 4.12
C VAL A 144 -7.75 -7.92 2.64
N ASN A 145 -9.02 -8.23 2.36
CA ASN A 145 -9.57 -8.06 1.03
C ASN A 145 -9.78 -6.57 0.74
N VAL A 146 -8.81 -5.94 0.08
CA VAL A 146 -8.86 -4.49 -0.18
C VAL A 146 -10.06 -4.08 -1.04
N PHE A 147 -10.56 -4.97 -1.89
CA PHE A 147 -11.70 -4.69 -2.76
C PHE A 147 -13.01 -4.62 -1.97
N GLU A 148 -13.23 -5.55 -1.03
CA GLU A 148 -14.35 -5.45 -0.09
C GLU A 148 -14.17 -4.23 0.83
N ALA A 149 -12.95 -3.91 1.25
CA ALA A 149 -12.69 -2.71 2.05
C ALA A 149 -13.09 -1.42 1.30
N PHE A 150 -12.79 -1.32 -0.01
CA PHE A 150 -13.24 -0.19 -0.83
C PHE A 150 -14.77 -0.09 -0.91
N LYS A 151 -15.45 -1.24 -1.04
CA LYS A 151 -16.91 -1.32 -1.10
C LYS A 151 -17.56 -0.90 0.21
N GLU A 152 -17.08 -1.43 1.34
CA GLU A 152 -17.59 -1.09 2.69
C GLU A 152 -17.34 0.39 3.04
N ALA A 153 -16.19 0.95 2.61
CA ALA A 153 -15.87 2.36 2.79
C ALA A 153 -16.64 3.30 1.83
N GLY A 154 -17.44 2.76 0.90
CA GLY A 154 -18.19 3.53 -0.08
C GLY A 154 -17.30 4.34 -1.03
N ILE A 155 -16.12 3.81 -1.38
CA ILE A 155 -15.17 4.46 -2.29
C ILE A 155 -15.56 4.11 -3.73
N PRO A 156 -16.04 5.09 -4.54
CA PRO A 156 -16.53 4.80 -5.89
C PRO A 156 -15.37 4.65 -6.89
N GLY A 157 -15.67 4.07 -8.06
CA GLY A 157 -14.75 4.08 -9.20
C GLY A 157 -13.58 3.10 -9.10
N ILE A 158 -13.57 2.21 -8.10
CA ILE A 158 -12.55 1.17 -7.99
C ILE A 158 -12.93 -0.01 -8.89
N PRO A 159 -12.07 -0.39 -9.86
CA PRO A 159 -12.32 -1.57 -10.67
C PRO A 159 -12.16 -2.83 -9.81
N MET A 160 -13.18 -3.67 -9.83
CA MET A 160 -13.25 -4.88 -9.00
C MET A 160 -12.77 -6.10 -9.80
N PRO A 161 -12.08 -7.06 -9.15
CA PRO A 161 -11.93 -8.40 -9.70
C PRO A 161 -13.31 -9.06 -9.75
N VAL A 162 -13.73 -9.44 -10.95
CA VAL A 162 -14.99 -10.14 -11.24
C VAL A 162 -14.91 -11.58 -10.74
#